data_AF-A0A7X9FH00-F1
#
_entry.id   AF-A0A7X9FH00-F1
#
_cell.length_a   1.000
_cell.length_b   1.000
_cell.length_c   1.000
_cell.angle_alpha   90.00
_cell.angle_beta   90.00
_cell.angle_gamma   90.00
#
_symmetry.space_group_name_H-M   'P 1'
#
loop_
_entity.id
_entity.type
_entity.pdbx_description
1 polymer ?
#
loop_
_entity_poly.entity_id
_entity_poly.type
_entity_poly.pdbx_seq_one_letter_code
_entity_poly.pdbx_strand_id
1 'polypeptide(L)'
;MNIFARFGPSLATFLFGGILCIVPLPAASADSVRVSPPIPSPAPIIDSVEIVTENVFDLSDPRYNNFLFHLANHTHVVTRKAKVRRELLLHKGERYDTALAAESIRNLRRLDYLYKSDIGLKTGDRGENILAVTTSDKWTISGGISPGR
;
A
#
# COMPACT_ATOMS: atom_id res chain seq x y z
N MET A 1 10.17 32.55 44.90
CA MET A 1 10.40 32.08 46.29
C MET A 1 11.44 30.98 46.18
N ASN A 2 12.74 31.27 46.31
CA ASN A 2 13.48 31.28 47.59
C ASN A 2 13.47 29.88 48.24
N ILE A 3 14.56 29.26 48.71
CA ILE A 3 15.87 29.77 49.13
C ILE A 3 16.71 28.55 49.59
N PHE A 4 18.03 28.56 49.30
CA PHE A 4 19.15 28.06 50.14
C PHE A 4 19.24 26.55 50.45
N ALA A 5 20.40 25.94 50.69
CA ALA A 5 21.82 26.30 50.66
C ALA A 5 22.58 25.00 50.99
N ARG A 6 23.90 24.97 50.75
CA ARG A 6 24.93 24.84 51.80
C ARG A 6 26.30 24.53 51.21
N PHE A 7 27.29 25.26 51.74
CA PHE A 7 28.65 24.81 52.08
C PHE A 7 29.52 24.37 50.90
N GLY A 8 30.58 25.08 50.51
CA GLY A 8 31.70 25.54 51.32
C GLY A 8 32.99 24.89 50.76
N PRO A 9 34.16 25.56 50.79
CA PRO A 9 35.29 25.29 49.90
C PRO A 9 36.42 24.44 50.54
N SER A 10 37.19 23.69 49.74
CA SER A 10 38.67 23.65 49.81
C SER A 10 39.31 22.45 49.11
N LEU A 11 40.46 22.76 48.48
CA LEU A 11 41.65 21.95 48.22
C LEU A 11 41.48 20.58 47.54
N ALA A 12 42.12 20.43 46.38
CA ALA A 12 43.40 19.71 46.31
C ALA A 12 43.96 19.74 44.88
N THR A 13 45.11 20.38 44.74
CA THR A 13 46.05 20.23 43.64
C THR A 13 46.45 18.75 43.49
N PHE A 14 46.30 18.19 42.30
CA PHE A 14 47.09 17.03 41.87
C PHE A 14 47.61 17.28 40.46
N LEU A 15 48.90 17.56 40.39
CA LEU A 15 49.71 17.52 39.17
C LEU A 15 49.90 16.05 38.79
N PHE A 16 49.45 15.64 37.60
CA PHE A 16 49.93 14.43 36.94
C PHE A 16 50.14 14.71 35.46
N GLY A 17 51.41 14.75 35.06
CA GLY A 17 51.83 14.83 33.68
C GLY A 17 51.48 13.54 32.93
N GLY A 18 50.92 13.70 31.73
CA GLY A 18 50.70 12.63 30.78
C GLY A 18 50.67 13.22 29.38
N ILE A 19 51.77 13.08 28.64
CA ILE A 19 51.83 13.43 27.22
C ILE A 19 50.98 12.40 26.46
N LEU A 20 49.87 12.86 25.89
CA LEU A 20 48.98 12.06 25.05
C LEU A 20 49.60 11.97 23.63
N CYS A 21 50.28 10.88 23.32
CA CYS A 21 50.74 10.58 21.96
C CYS A 21 49.52 10.28 21.06
N ILE A 22 49.16 11.22 20.20
CA ILE A 22 48.19 11.00 19.12
C ILE A 22 48.95 10.29 17.99
N VAL A 23 48.71 8.99 17.81
CA VAL A 23 49.20 8.24 16.64
C VAL A 23 48.21 8.48 15.49
N PRO A 24 48.64 9.02 14.33
CA PRO A 24 47.74 9.23 13.21
C PRO A 24 47.41 7.89 12.53
N LEU A 25 46.13 7.51 12.56
CA LEU A 25 45.61 6.36 11.85
C LEU A 25 45.66 6.66 10.32
N PRO A 26 46.26 5.80 9.47
CA PRO A 26 46.24 6.02 8.03
C PRO A 26 44.81 5.87 7.50
N ALA A 27 44.30 6.92 6.88
CA ALA A 27 43.02 6.90 6.18
C ALA A 27 43.13 5.93 4.99
N ALA A 28 42.58 4.73 5.13
CA ALA A 28 42.38 3.82 4.01
C ALA A 28 41.38 4.46 3.04
N SER A 29 41.84 4.80 1.84
CA SER A 29 40.98 5.25 0.75
C SER A 29 40.01 4.12 0.38
N ALA A 30 38.75 4.27 0.78
CA ALA A 30 37.68 3.39 0.33
C ALA A 30 37.47 3.62 -1.18
N ASP A 31 37.91 2.66 -1.98
CA ASP A 31 37.65 2.65 -3.42
C ASP A 31 36.14 2.43 -3.63
N SER A 32 35.43 3.51 -3.97
CA SER A 32 34.00 3.47 -4.19
C SER A 32 33.74 2.98 -5.60
N VAL A 33 33.50 1.68 -5.74
CA VAL A 33 32.93 1.09 -6.95
C VAL A 33 31.64 1.85 -7.27
N ARG A 34 31.69 2.72 -8.28
CA ARG A 34 30.52 3.46 -8.76
C ARG A 34 29.59 2.45 -9.44
N VAL A 35 28.62 1.94 -8.69
CA VAL A 35 27.48 1.23 -9.29
C VAL A 35 26.68 2.28 -10.07
N SER A 36 26.82 2.27 -11.40
CA SER A 36 25.98 3.12 -12.26
C SER A 36 24.52 2.74 -12.04
N PRO A 37 23.61 3.71 -11.86
CA PRO A 37 22.20 3.40 -11.71
C PRO A 37 21.69 2.69 -12.99
N PRO A 38 20.84 1.65 -12.86
CA PRO A 38 20.24 1.02 -14.02
C PRO A 38 19.44 2.05 -14.82
N ILE A 39 19.63 2.06 -16.14
CA ILE A 39 18.84 2.90 -17.04
C ILE A 39 17.39 2.41 -16.96
N PRO A 40 16.41 3.27 -16.59
CA PRO A 40 15.02 2.85 -16.51
C PRO A 40 14.53 2.46 -17.90
N SER A 41 14.08 1.22 -18.05
CA SER A 41 13.38 0.78 -19.25
C SER A 41 12.06 1.56 -19.39
N PRO A 42 11.60 1.84 -20.63
CA PRO A 42 10.33 2.52 -20.83
C PRO A 42 9.21 1.76 -20.12
N ALA A 43 8.34 2.48 -19.40
CA ALA A 43 7.20 1.89 -18.71
C ALA A 43 6.31 1.10 -19.69
N PRO A 44 5.81 -0.09 -19.29
CA PRO A 44 4.99 -0.94 -20.15
C PRO A 44 3.67 -0.26 -20.52
N ILE A 45 3.15 -0.58 -21.70
CA ILE A 45 1.82 -0.12 -22.16
C ILE A 45 0.77 -1.08 -21.61
N ILE A 46 -0.34 -0.54 -21.12
CA ILE A 46 -1.48 -1.32 -20.61
C ILE A 46 -2.30 -1.85 -21.79
N ASP A 47 -2.31 -3.17 -22.00
CA ASP A 47 -3.04 -3.81 -23.10
C ASP A 47 -4.53 -4.00 -22.77
N SER A 48 -4.84 -4.21 -21.49
CA SER A 48 -6.21 -4.37 -21.01
C SER A 48 -6.35 -4.02 -19.53
N VAL A 49 -7.58 -3.74 -19.09
CA VAL A 49 -7.90 -3.44 -17.69
C VAL A 49 -8.91 -4.46 -17.20
N GLU A 50 -8.54 -5.21 -16.17
CA GLU A 50 -9.37 -6.25 -15.59
C GLU A 50 -9.70 -5.89 -14.14
N ILE A 51 -10.99 -5.84 -13.82
CA ILE A 51 -11.49 -5.54 -12.48
C ILE A 51 -12.06 -6.82 -11.88
N VAL A 52 -11.40 -7.31 -10.85
CA VAL A 52 -11.77 -8.50 -10.09
C VAL A 52 -12.31 -8.06 -8.74
N THR A 53 -13.53 -8.48 -8.42
CA THR A 53 -14.16 -8.23 -7.13
C THR A 53 -14.32 -9.56 -6.43
N GLU A 54 -13.75 -9.69 -5.24
CA GLU A 54 -13.88 -10.89 -4.43
C GLU A 54 -15.32 -11.01 -3.92
N ASN A 55 -15.97 -12.15 -4.19
CA ASN A 55 -17.33 -12.40 -3.74
C ASN A 55 -17.35 -12.69 -2.24
N VAL A 56 -18.36 -12.16 -1.54
CA VAL A 56 -18.51 -12.32 -0.08
C VAL A 56 -19.23 -13.63 0.27
N PHE A 57 -20.14 -14.10 -0.58
CA PHE A 57 -20.80 -15.39 -0.41
C PHE A 57 -20.10 -16.47 -1.20
N ASP A 58 -19.74 -17.54 -0.51
CA ASP A 58 -19.40 -18.80 -1.15
C ASP A 58 -20.70 -19.47 -1.63
N LEU A 59 -20.96 -19.36 -2.93
CA LEU A 59 -22.13 -19.96 -3.57
C LEU A 59 -22.04 -21.50 -3.63
N SER A 60 -20.92 -22.10 -3.20
CA SER A 60 -20.81 -23.54 -2.98
C SER A 60 -21.47 -24.02 -1.68
N ASP A 61 -21.76 -23.11 -0.73
CA ASP A 61 -22.54 -23.43 0.47
C ASP A 61 -24.05 -23.50 0.13
N PRO A 62 -24.72 -24.65 0.37
CA PRO A 62 -26.15 -24.81 0.11
C PRO A 62 -27.04 -23.75 0.75
N ARG A 63 -26.62 -23.13 1.86
CA ARG A 63 -27.38 -22.09 2.56
C ARG A 63 -27.49 -20.79 1.76
N TYR A 64 -26.49 -20.51 0.92
CA TYR A 64 -26.43 -19.31 0.09
C TYR A 64 -26.67 -19.60 -1.39
N ASN A 65 -26.88 -20.87 -1.76
CA ASN A 65 -27.19 -21.30 -3.11
C ASN A 65 -28.69 -21.10 -3.45
N ASN A 66 -29.17 -19.85 -3.37
CA ASN A 66 -30.51 -19.49 -3.82
C ASN A 66 -30.47 -18.34 -4.84
N PHE A 67 -31.52 -18.27 -5.68
CA PHE A 67 -31.57 -17.31 -6.78
C PHE A 67 -31.44 -15.85 -6.33
N LEU A 68 -31.97 -15.50 -5.14
CA LEU A 68 -31.85 -14.15 -4.59
C LEU A 68 -30.39 -13.78 -4.32
N PHE A 69 -29.60 -14.66 -3.70
CA PHE A 69 -28.19 -14.38 -3.42
C PHE A 69 -27.34 -14.34 -4.69
N HIS A 70 -27.64 -15.17 -5.70
CA HIS A 70 -27.01 -15.09 -7.02
C HIS A 70 -27.29 -13.75 -7.71
N LEU A 71 -28.55 -13.30 -7.73
CA LEU A 71 -28.92 -12.02 -8.35
C LEU A 71 -28.34 -10.82 -7.59
N ALA A 72 -28.35 -10.88 -6.26
CA ALA A 72 -27.76 -9.86 -5.41
C ALA A 72 -26.25 -9.75 -5.66
N ASN A 73 -25.51 -10.86 -5.66
CA ASN A 73 -24.08 -10.86 -5.99
C ASN A 73 -23.85 -10.30 -7.40
N HIS A 74 -24.57 -10.76 -8.40
CA HIS A 74 -24.37 -10.32 -9.78
C HIS A 74 -24.62 -8.82 -9.97
N THR A 75 -25.77 -8.32 -9.51
CA THR A 75 -26.16 -6.91 -9.69
C THR A 75 -25.22 -5.97 -8.95
N HIS A 76 -24.79 -6.36 -7.75
CA HIS A 76 -23.87 -5.61 -6.91
C HIS A 76 -22.47 -5.56 -7.52
N VAL A 77 -21.96 -6.70 -8.02
CA VAL A 77 -20.68 -6.77 -8.73
C VAL A 77 -20.69 -5.89 -9.98
N VAL A 78 -21.73 -5.95 -10.81
CA VAL A 78 -21.81 -5.15 -12.05
C VAL A 78 -21.85 -3.64 -11.75
N THR A 79 -22.72 -3.22 -10.84
CA THR A 79 -22.90 -1.79 -10.51
C THR A 79 -21.62 -1.21 -9.91
N ARG A 80 -20.90 -1.99 -9.09
CA ARG A 80 -19.66 -1.56 -8.44
C ARG A 80 -18.48 -1.55 -9.38
N LYS A 81 -18.38 -2.50 -10.33
CA LYS A 81 -17.35 -2.46 -11.37
C LYS A 81 -17.40 -1.16 -12.18
N ALA A 82 -18.60 -0.66 -12.49
CA ALA A 82 -18.76 0.63 -13.18
C ALA A 82 -18.24 1.79 -12.32
N LYS A 83 -18.54 1.81 -11.02
CA LYS A 83 -18.02 2.84 -10.11
C LYS A 83 -16.51 2.76 -9.93
N VAL A 84 -15.96 1.57 -9.68
CA VAL A 84 -14.52 1.33 -9.57
C VAL A 84 -13.81 1.84 -10.83
N ARG A 85 -14.30 1.49 -12.01
CA ARG A 85 -13.71 1.91 -13.29
C ARG A 85 -13.64 3.43 -13.46
N ARG A 86 -14.62 4.17 -12.92
CA ARG A 86 -14.65 5.64 -12.99
C ARG A 86 -13.60 6.31 -12.11
N GLU A 87 -13.20 5.66 -11.01
CA GLU A 87 -12.21 6.20 -10.09
C GLU A 87 -10.76 5.90 -10.50
N LEU A 88 -10.56 5.04 -11.52
CA LEU A 88 -9.26 4.72 -12.10
C LEU A 88 -8.76 5.85 -13.00
N LEU A 89 -7.49 6.20 -12.86
CA LEU A 89 -6.79 7.20 -13.67
C LEU A 89 -5.90 6.57 -14.75
N LEU A 90 -5.90 5.25 -14.85
CA LEU A 90 -5.12 4.47 -15.81
C LEU A 90 -6.07 3.75 -16.77
N HIS A 91 -5.80 3.88 -18.07
CA HIS A 91 -6.61 3.31 -19.13
C HIS A 91 -5.79 2.42 -20.08
N LYS A 92 -6.51 1.61 -20.84
CA LYS A 92 -5.92 0.81 -21.92
C LYS A 92 -5.23 1.72 -22.94
N GLY A 93 -4.03 1.34 -23.37
CA GLY A 93 -3.21 2.06 -24.33
C GLY A 93 -2.29 3.10 -23.71
N GLU A 94 -2.42 3.37 -22.41
CA GLU A 94 -1.54 4.28 -21.69
C GLU A 94 -0.33 3.53 -21.11
N ARG A 95 0.73 4.28 -20.83
CA ARG A 95 1.89 3.74 -20.11
C ARG A 95 1.53 3.59 -18.64
N TYR A 96 1.95 2.48 -18.05
CA TYR A 96 1.78 2.25 -16.63
C TYR A 96 2.56 3.27 -15.81
N ASP A 97 1.85 4.02 -14.97
CA ASP A 97 2.43 4.99 -14.03
C ASP A 97 2.06 4.59 -12.60
N THR A 98 3.07 4.35 -11.78
CA THR A 98 2.91 3.95 -10.38
C THR A 98 2.28 5.06 -9.53
N ALA A 99 2.50 6.34 -9.87
CA ALA A 99 1.88 7.47 -9.19
C ALA A 99 0.38 7.54 -9.49
N LEU A 100 -0.03 7.34 -10.74
CA LEU A 100 -1.45 7.26 -11.12
C LEU A 100 -2.13 6.02 -10.55
N ALA A 101 -1.43 4.89 -10.45
CA ALA A 101 -1.94 3.70 -9.76
C ALA A 101 -2.19 4.00 -8.28
N ALA A 102 -1.22 4.62 -7.60
CA ALA A 102 -1.35 5.00 -6.19
C ALA A 102 -2.48 6.02 -5.95
N GLU A 103 -2.64 7.00 -6.86
CA GLU A 103 -3.75 7.96 -6.81
C GLU A 103 -5.10 7.29 -7.08
N SER A 104 -5.16 6.35 -8.03
CA SER A 104 -6.36 5.54 -8.27
C SER A 104 -6.76 4.76 -7.00
N ILE A 105 -5.79 4.15 -6.29
CA ILE A 105 -6.04 3.51 -4.99
C ILE A 105 -6.53 4.53 -3.94
N ARG A 106 -6.01 5.77 -3.95
CA ARG A 106 -6.53 6.85 -3.08
C ARG A 106 -7.97 7.22 -3.42
N ASN A 107 -8.34 7.28 -4.70
CA ASN A 107 -9.72 7.52 -5.13
C ASN A 107 -10.64 6.36 -4.71
N LEU A 108 -10.22 5.11 -4.91
CA LEU A 108 -10.97 3.92 -4.51
C LEU A 108 -11.19 3.86 -2.99
N ARG A 109 -10.25 4.35 -2.18
CA ARG A 109 -10.43 4.45 -0.72
C ARG A 109 -11.56 5.40 -0.29
N ARG A 110 -12.04 6.28 -1.17
CA ARG A 110 -13.22 7.13 -0.90
C ARG A 110 -14.54 6.38 -1.10
N LEU A 111 -14.51 5.17 -1.65
CA LEU A 111 -15.69 4.32 -1.79
C LEU A 111 -15.88 3.54 -0.48
N ASP A 112 -16.78 4.03 0.38
CA ASP A 112 -16.97 3.51 1.75
C ASP A 112 -17.28 2.01 1.82
N TYR A 113 -17.84 1.46 0.74
CA TYR A 113 -18.20 0.05 0.61
C TYR A 113 -17.02 -0.87 0.28
N LEU A 114 -15.84 -0.33 -0.03
CA LEU A 114 -14.62 -1.13 -0.24
C LEU A 114 -13.90 -1.35 1.10
N TYR A 115 -13.51 -2.59 1.34
CA TYR A 115 -12.63 -3.00 2.44
C TYR A 115 -11.17 -2.86 2.05
N LYS A 116 -10.81 -3.41 0.89
CA LYS A 116 -9.46 -3.42 0.34
C LYS A 116 -9.51 -3.14 -1.15
N SER A 117 -8.50 -2.45 -1.65
CA SER A 117 -8.28 -2.23 -3.07
C SER A 117 -6.79 -2.29 -3.38
N ASP A 118 -6.43 -2.97 -4.46
CA ASP A 118 -5.06 -3.04 -4.95
C ASP A 118 -5.05 -2.88 -6.48
N ILE A 119 -3.96 -2.31 -7.00
CA ILE A 119 -3.77 -2.09 -8.44
C ILE A 119 -2.33 -2.49 -8.77
N GLY A 120 -2.19 -3.35 -9.78
CA GLY A 120 -0.88 -3.76 -10.28
C GLY A 120 -0.94 -4.19 -11.73
N LEU A 121 0.24 -4.37 -12.32
CA LEU A 121 0.37 -4.94 -13.65
C LEU A 121 0.65 -6.43 -13.52
N LYS A 122 -0.14 -7.25 -14.21
CA LYS A 122 0.11 -8.69 -14.36
C LYS A 122 0.41 -9.00 -15.82
N THR A 123 1.34 -9.92 -16.05
CA THR A 123 1.58 -10.46 -17.38
C THR A 123 0.58 -11.57 -17.64
N GLY A 124 -0.20 -11.45 -18.72
CA GLY A 124 -1.09 -12.52 -19.18
C GLY A 124 -0.33 -13.64 -19.90
N ASP A 125 -1.05 -14.71 -20.23
CA ASP A 125 -0.46 -15.93 -20.80
C ASP A 125 0.24 -15.72 -22.15
N ARG A 126 -0.15 -14.66 -22.89
CA ARG A 126 0.42 -14.30 -24.19
C ARG A 126 1.40 -13.12 -24.09
N GLY A 127 1.83 -12.77 -22.88
CA GLY A 127 2.76 -11.67 -22.63
C GLY A 127 2.11 -10.29 -22.58
N GLU A 128 0.78 -10.21 -22.55
CA GLU A 128 0.05 -8.95 -22.44
C GLU A 128 0.20 -8.32 -21.05
N ASN A 129 0.28 -6.99 -21.01
CA ASN A 129 0.35 -6.20 -19.79
C ASN A 129 -1.08 -5.85 -19.34
N ILE A 130 -1.61 -6.62 -18.39
CA ILE A 130 -2.97 -6.45 -17.88
C ILE A 130 -2.91 -5.61 -16.61
N LEU A 131 -3.62 -4.48 -16.59
CA LEU A 131 -3.86 -3.73 -15.36
C LEU A 131 -4.90 -4.48 -14.53
N ALA A 132 -4.44 -5.17 -13.49
CA ALA A 132 -5.27 -5.89 -12.55
C ALA A 132 -5.70 -4.97 -11.41
N VAL A 133 -7.01 -4.83 -11.25
CA VAL A 133 -7.62 -4.08 -10.15
C VAL A 133 -8.40 -5.07 -9.30
N THR A 134 -7.94 -5.30 -8.08
CA THR A 134 -8.58 -6.23 -7.15
C THR A 134 -9.25 -5.45 -6.04
N THR A 135 -10.53 -5.72 -5.81
CA THR A 135 -11.32 -5.09 -4.75
C THR A 135 -12.01 -6.12 -3.88
N SER A 136 -12.02 -5.87 -2.58
CA SER A 136 -12.80 -6.65 -1.60
C SER A 136 -13.78 -5.70 -0.90
N ASP A 137 -15.02 -6.12 -0.68
CA ASP A 137 -16.10 -5.25 -0.22
C ASP A 137 -16.38 -5.41 1.29
N LYS A 138 -16.69 -4.30 1.97
CA LYS A 138 -17.31 -4.32 3.31
C LYS A 138 -18.78 -4.59 3.11
N TRP A 139 -19.24 -5.75 3.55
CA TRP A 139 -20.62 -6.12 3.34
C TRP A 139 -21.53 -5.67 4.51
N THR A 140 -22.76 -5.24 4.20
CA THR A 140 -23.89 -5.17 5.15
C THR A 140 -25.14 -5.69 4.42
N ILE A 141 -25.75 -6.80 4.89
CA ILE A 141 -27.07 -7.22 4.40
C ILE A 141 -28.07 -6.35 5.18
N SER A 142 -28.35 -5.14 4.71
CA SER A 142 -29.52 -4.39 5.21
C SER A 142 -30.78 -4.97 4.59
N GLY A 143 -31.07 -6.23 4.93
CA GLY A 143 -32.22 -7.00 4.46
C GLY A 143 -32.69 -7.90 5.59
N GLY A 144 -32.71 -7.37 6.81
CA GLY A 144 -33.37 -8.01 7.94
C GLY A 144 -34.86 -8.08 7.66
N ILE A 145 -35.32 -9.17 7.06
CA ILE A 145 -36.61 -9.72 7.47
C ILE A 145 -36.30 -10.38 8.80
N SER A 146 -36.52 -9.64 9.89
CA SER A 146 -36.69 -10.27 11.19
C SER A 146 -38.09 -10.88 11.14
N PRO A 147 -38.27 -12.21 11.10
CA PRO A 147 -39.58 -12.77 11.45
C PRO A 147 -39.80 -12.39 12.91
N GLY A 148 -40.55 -11.31 13.11
CA GLY A 148 -40.95 -10.87 14.43
C GLY A 148 -41.73 -11.98 15.10
N ARG A 149 -41.22 -12.40 16.26
CA ARG A 149 -41.86 -13.08 17.40
C ARG A 149 -42.87 -14.18 17.09
#